data_AF-D0W6D9-F1
#
_entry.id   AF-D0W6D9-F1
#
_cell.length_a   1.000
_cell.length_b   1.000
_cell.length_c   1.000
_cell.angle_alpha   90.00
_cell.angle_beta   90.00
_cell.angle_gamma   90.00
#
_symmetry.space_group_name_H-M   'P 1'
#
loop_
_entity.id
_entity.type
_entity.pdbx_description
1 polymer ?
#
loop_
_entity_poly.entity_id
_entity_poly.type
_entity_poly.pdbx_seq_one_letter_code
_entity_poly.pdbx_strand_id
1 'polypeptide(L)'
;MSNHTSWSSKIGFVLAAAGSAIGLGAIWKFPYTAGTNGGAVFFLLFLIFTILVALPVQLAEFYIGRTGGKNAVDSFRVLRPGTRWLWVGRMGVAACFILLSFYSVVGGWVLNYVVHSFTGAVHTGADFEALFGTTISNPAGSLSYQALFMLITVWVVKGGISDGIEKANRYLMPGLFILFIALAIRSLTLPGAMEGVSFLLKPNWSYFKADTMITALGQAFFALSIGVSAMITYASYLGKDQDMFRSGHTIMWMNLLVSLLAGLVIFPAVFAFGFEPSQGPGLIFIVLPAVFMKMPFGTVLFAVFMLLVVFATLTSAFSMLETVIAATIRQDERKRKKHTWLIGTAIFIVGIPSALSFGVWGEFKVFGKTIF
;
A
#
# COMPACT_ATOMS: atom_id res chain seq x y z
N MET A 1 32.69 8.81 14.76
CA MET A 1 31.87 7.59 14.91
C MET A 1 30.64 7.75 14.04
N SER A 2 30.50 6.98 12.97
CA SER A 2 29.31 7.03 12.12
C SER A 2 28.14 6.36 12.86
N ASN A 3 27.18 7.15 13.33
CA ASN A 3 25.89 6.63 13.80
C ASN A 3 25.18 5.96 12.62
N HIS A 4 25.43 4.66 12.42
CA HIS A 4 24.64 3.86 11.48
C HIS A 4 23.22 3.81 12.01
N THR A 5 22.29 4.45 11.31
CA THR A 5 20.85 4.25 11.53
C THR A 5 20.52 2.78 11.28
N SER A 6 19.97 2.10 12.27
CA SER A 6 19.62 0.69 12.22
C SER A 6 18.24 0.45 12.80
N TRP A 7 17.67 -0.71 12.53
CA TRP A 7 16.47 -1.15 13.25
C TRP A 7 16.80 -1.37 14.73
N SER A 8 15.95 -0.89 15.63
CA SER A 8 16.14 -1.09 17.09
C SER A 8 15.87 -2.54 17.50
N SER A 9 15.10 -3.28 16.68
CA SER A 9 14.76 -4.68 16.95
C SER A 9 14.42 -5.45 15.67
N LYS A 10 14.48 -6.79 15.75
CA LYS A 10 14.01 -7.69 14.67
C LYS A 10 12.53 -7.51 14.36
N ILE A 11 11.72 -7.34 15.41
CA ILE A 11 10.28 -7.09 15.27
C ILE A 11 10.05 -5.75 14.56
N GLY A 12 10.86 -4.74 14.88
CA GLY A 12 10.83 -3.45 14.21
C GLY A 12 11.00 -3.54 12.70
N PHE A 13 12.02 -4.28 12.25
CA PHE A 13 12.22 -4.54 10.83
C PHE A 13 11.04 -5.28 10.19
N VAL A 14 10.59 -6.38 10.81
CA VAL A 14 9.48 -7.20 10.28
C VAL A 14 8.20 -6.38 10.17
N LEU A 15 7.84 -5.62 11.20
CA LEU A 15 6.64 -4.78 11.18
C LEU A 15 6.76 -3.64 10.17
N ALA A 16 7.92 -3.00 10.02
CA ALA A 16 8.11 -1.95 9.03
C ALA A 16 8.07 -2.49 7.59
N ALA A 17 8.73 -3.62 7.33
CA ALA A 17 8.70 -4.27 6.02
C ALA A 17 7.31 -4.83 5.69
N ALA A 18 6.62 -5.42 6.67
CA ALA A 18 5.22 -5.82 6.53
C ALA A 18 4.31 -4.62 6.30
N GLY A 19 4.51 -3.50 6.99
CA GLY A 19 3.74 -2.26 6.77
C GLY A 19 4.02 -1.61 5.41
N SER A 20 5.21 -1.79 4.85
CA SER A 20 5.47 -1.42 3.46
C SER A 20 4.63 -2.27 2.50
N ALA A 21 4.64 -3.59 2.70
CA ALA A 21 3.93 -4.57 1.89
C ALA A 21 2.40 -4.44 1.98
N ILE A 22 1.90 -4.22 3.20
CA ILE A 22 0.47 -4.17 3.54
C ILE A 22 -0.03 -2.73 3.44
N GLY A 23 -0.22 -2.27 2.21
CA GLY A 23 -0.81 -0.96 1.89
C GLY A 23 -2.15 -1.05 1.16
N LEU A 24 -2.46 -0.05 0.35
CA LEU A 24 -3.61 -0.09 -0.58
C LEU A 24 -3.58 -1.31 -1.50
N GLY A 25 -2.40 -1.87 -1.76
CA GLY A 25 -2.23 -3.11 -2.52
C GLY A 25 -3.03 -4.28 -1.96
N ALA A 26 -2.93 -4.50 -0.65
CA ALA A 26 -3.58 -5.61 0.03
C ALA A 26 -5.06 -5.31 0.33
N ILE A 27 -5.39 -4.04 0.60
CA ILE A 27 -6.73 -3.65 1.09
C ILE A 27 -7.70 -3.30 -0.04
N TRP A 28 -7.21 -2.64 -1.09
CA TRP A 28 -8.01 -2.17 -2.21
C TRP A 28 -7.76 -2.97 -3.48
N LYS A 29 -6.49 -3.03 -3.90
CA LYS A 29 -6.12 -3.60 -5.19
C LYS A 29 -6.36 -5.11 -5.22
N PHE A 30 -6.04 -5.83 -4.15
CA PHE A 30 -6.26 -7.27 -4.06
C PHE A 30 -7.75 -7.63 -4.23
N PRO A 31 -8.69 -7.11 -3.43
CA PRO A 31 -10.12 -7.42 -3.61
C PRO A 31 -10.65 -7.03 -4.99
N TYR A 32 -10.24 -5.87 -5.53
CA TYR A 32 -10.61 -5.48 -6.89
C TYR A 32 -10.10 -6.48 -7.95
N THR A 33 -8.81 -6.82 -7.90
CA THR A 33 -8.21 -7.76 -8.86
C THR A 33 -8.80 -9.16 -8.72
N ALA A 34 -9.03 -9.65 -7.49
CA ALA A 34 -9.73 -10.90 -7.25
C ALA A 34 -11.17 -10.86 -7.80
N GLY A 35 -11.91 -9.77 -7.58
CA GLY A 35 -13.27 -9.58 -8.08
C GLY A 35 -13.37 -9.65 -9.60
N THR A 36 -12.41 -9.05 -10.30
CA THR A 36 -12.39 -8.99 -11.77
C THR A 36 -11.73 -10.19 -12.46
N ASN A 37 -11.06 -11.07 -11.70
CA ASN A 37 -10.28 -12.19 -12.25
C ASN A 37 -10.72 -13.57 -11.70
N GLY A 38 -11.99 -13.71 -11.31
CA GLY A 38 -12.56 -15.01 -10.95
C GLY A 38 -12.31 -15.46 -9.52
N GLY A 39 -12.11 -14.51 -8.60
CA GLY A 39 -12.06 -14.71 -7.16
C GLY A 39 -11.03 -15.76 -6.75
N ALA A 40 -11.52 -16.94 -6.41
CA ALA A 40 -10.73 -18.08 -5.95
C ALA A 40 -9.59 -18.53 -6.88
N VAL A 41 -9.78 -18.55 -8.21
CA VAL A 41 -8.69 -18.96 -9.12
C VAL A 41 -7.56 -17.93 -9.09
N PHE A 42 -7.90 -16.65 -9.13
CA PHE A 42 -6.93 -15.57 -8.97
C PHE A 42 -6.22 -15.66 -7.61
N PHE A 43 -6.97 -15.86 -6.52
CA PHE A 43 -6.39 -15.96 -5.18
C PHE A 43 -5.42 -17.14 -5.06
N LEU A 44 -5.76 -18.31 -5.62
CA LEU A 44 -4.88 -19.47 -5.66
C LEU A 44 -3.59 -19.19 -6.43
N LEU A 45 -3.69 -18.60 -7.62
CA LEU A 45 -2.54 -18.22 -8.43
C LEU A 45 -1.67 -17.18 -7.71
N PHE A 46 -2.29 -16.19 -7.07
CA PHE A 46 -1.62 -15.19 -6.25
C PHE A 46 -0.84 -15.85 -5.10
N LEU A 47 -1.42 -16.81 -4.39
CA LEU A 47 -0.73 -17.58 -3.34
C LEU A 47 0.50 -18.31 -3.91
N ILE A 48 0.31 -19.03 -5.01
CA ILE A 48 1.39 -19.80 -5.66
C ILE A 48 2.52 -18.88 -6.10
N PHE A 49 2.23 -17.79 -6.83
CA PHE A 49 3.26 -16.86 -7.29
C PHE A 49 3.92 -16.09 -6.15
N THR A 50 3.18 -15.80 -5.07
CA THR A 50 3.75 -15.16 -3.88
C THR A 50 4.79 -16.06 -3.24
N ILE A 51 4.50 -17.36 -3.08
CA ILE A 51 5.40 -18.31 -2.44
C ILE A 51 6.57 -18.69 -3.35
N LEU A 52 6.30 -19.00 -4.62
CA LEU A 52 7.29 -19.59 -5.53
C LEU A 52 8.14 -18.56 -6.28
N VAL A 53 7.68 -17.31 -6.40
CA VAL A 53 8.38 -16.27 -7.18
C VAL A 53 8.67 -15.05 -6.32
N ALA A 54 7.65 -14.45 -5.73
CA ALA A 54 7.81 -13.16 -5.04
C ALA A 54 8.66 -13.29 -3.77
N LEU A 55 8.47 -14.35 -2.96
CA LEU A 55 9.27 -14.60 -1.77
C LEU A 55 10.77 -14.83 -2.11
N PRO A 56 11.17 -15.69 -3.06
CA PRO A 56 12.56 -15.79 -3.49
C PRO A 56 13.17 -14.45 -3.93
N VAL A 57 12.42 -13.64 -4.69
CA VAL A 57 12.87 -12.29 -5.09
C VAL A 57 13.01 -11.37 -3.88
N GLN A 58 12.08 -11.40 -2.93
CA GLN A 58 12.17 -10.65 -1.68
C GLN A 58 13.42 -11.02 -0.88
N LEU A 59 13.72 -12.32 -0.76
CA LEU A 59 14.91 -12.80 -0.08
C LEU A 59 16.20 -12.38 -0.81
N ALA A 60 16.18 -12.35 -2.14
CA ALA A 60 17.29 -11.81 -2.94
C ALA A 60 17.49 -10.31 -2.71
N GLU A 61 16.41 -9.51 -2.67
CA GLU A 61 16.48 -8.09 -2.33
C GLU A 61 17.02 -7.87 -0.92
N PHE A 62 16.58 -8.67 0.06
CA PHE A 62 17.11 -8.63 1.42
C PHE A 62 18.60 -8.92 1.47
N TYR A 63 19.04 -9.95 0.75
CA TYR A 63 20.44 -10.31 0.66
C TYR A 63 21.28 -9.18 0.04
N ILE A 64 20.83 -8.58 -1.07
CA ILE A 64 21.52 -7.46 -1.72
C ILE A 64 21.61 -6.27 -0.77
N GLY A 65 20.50 -5.89 -0.13
CA GLY A 65 20.44 -4.76 0.78
C GLY A 65 21.38 -4.92 1.97
N ARG A 66 21.25 -6.04 2.68
CA ARG A 66 22.05 -6.30 3.88
C ARG A 66 23.54 -6.46 3.58
N THR A 67 23.89 -7.16 2.49
CA THR A 67 25.29 -7.38 2.12
C THR A 67 25.95 -6.10 1.62
N GLY A 68 25.20 -5.29 0.85
CA GLY A 68 25.68 -3.99 0.39
C GLY A 68 25.81 -2.96 1.52
N GLY A 69 24.94 -3.04 2.55
CA GLY A 69 24.96 -2.16 3.72
C GLY A 69 24.75 -0.68 3.39
N LYS A 70 24.17 -0.38 2.22
CA LYS A 70 23.91 0.95 1.68
C LYS A 70 22.52 0.99 1.02
N ASN A 71 22.06 2.18 0.62
CA ASN A 71 20.85 2.32 -0.21
C ASN A 71 20.93 1.44 -1.46
N ALA A 72 19.80 1.16 -2.09
CA ALA A 72 19.73 0.21 -3.21
C ALA A 72 20.72 0.50 -4.34
N VAL A 73 20.88 1.76 -4.76
CA VAL A 73 21.79 2.16 -5.84
C VAL A 73 23.25 1.91 -5.45
N ASP A 74 23.65 2.34 -4.26
CA ASP A 74 25.01 2.20 -3.78
C ASP A 74 25.34 0.74 -3.40
N SER A 75 24.35 -0.06 -2.99
CA SER A 75 24.52 -1.50 -2.73
C SER A 75 24.90 -2.25 -4.00
N PHE A 76 24.23 -2.01 -5.13
CA PHE A 76 24.65 -2.59 -6.42
C PHE A 76 26.06 -2.13 -6.82
N ARG A 77 26.40 -0.85 -6.58
CA ARG A 77 27.72 -0.29 -6.88
C ARG A 77 28.84 -0.95 -6.08
N VAL A 78 28.61 -1.24 -4.81
CA VAL A 78 29.60 -1.89 -3.92
C VAL A 78 29.75 -3.37 -4.27
N LEU A 79 28.64 -4.08 -4.47
CA LEU A 79 28.66 -5.52 -4.72
C LEU A 79 29.21 -5.89 -6.11
N ARG A 80 28.93 -5.07 -7.12
CA ARG A 80 29.34 -5.31 -8.51
C ARG A 80 29.80 -4.00 -9.19
N PRO A 81 30.98 -3.47 -8.82
CA PRO A 81 31.51 -2.25 -9.40
C PRO A 81 31.72 -2.40 -10.93
N GLY A 82 31.51 -1.31 -11.68
CA GLY A 82 31.68 -1.29 -13.15
C GLY A 82 30.55 -1.93 -13.96
N THR A 83 29.55 -2.54 -13.31
CA THR A 83 28.43 -3.20 -14.00
C THR A 83 27.21 -2.29 -14.15
N ARG A 84 26.26 -2.70 -15.00
CA ARG A 84 24.99 -1.99 -15.22
C ARG A 84 23.94 -2.24 -14.13
N TRP A 85 24.22 -3.08 -13.12
CA TRP A 85 23.26 -3.42 -12.06
C TRP A 85 22.78 -2.21 -11.24
N LEU A 86 23.57 -1.14 -11.17
CA LEU A 86 23.17 0.12 -10.53
C LEU A 86 21.88 0.71 -11.14
N TRP A 87 21.59 0.41 -12.41
CA TRP A 87 20.38 0.90 -13.08
C TRP A 87 19.12 0.29 -12.51
N VAL A 88 19.16 -0.95 -12.03
CA VAL A 88 18.03 -1.58 -11.31
C VAL A 88 17.71 -0.77 -10.05
N GLY A 89 18.72 -0.42 -9.26
CA GLY A 89 18.55 0.46 -8.10
C GLY A 89 18.00 1.83 -8.47
N ARG A 90 18.51 2.46 -9.54
CA ARG A 90 18.04 3.78 -9.99
C ARG A 90 16.60 3.76 -10.47
N MET A 91 16.23 2.72 -11.22
CA MET A 91 14.86 2.51 -11.70
C MET A 91 13.92 2.32 -10.52
N GLY A 92 14.29 1.52 -9.52
CA GLY A 92 13.47 1.35 -8.32
C GLY A 92 13.29 2.63 -7.52
N VAL A 93 14.36 3.41 -7.31
CA VAL A 93 14.27 4.72 -6.64
C VAL A 93 13.38 5.69 -7.43
N ALA A 94 13.54 5.76 -8.74
CA ALA A 94 12.68 6.58 -9.61
C ALA A 94 11.22 6.10 -9.58
N ALA A 95 11.00 4.79 -9.56
CA ALA A 95 9.67 4.20 -9.41
C ALA A 95 9.05 4.61 -8.07
N CYS A 96 9.74 4.49 -6.94
CA CYS A 96 9.22 4.96 -5.64
C CYS A 96 8.87 6.45 -5.63
N PHE A 97 9.67 7.30 -6.30
CA PHE A 97 9.38 8.73 -6.42
C PHE A 97 8.08 8.99 -7.19
N ILE A 98 7.94 8.36 -8.36
CA ILE A 98 6.75 8.51 -9.22
C ILE A 98 5.52 7.87 -8.56
N LEU A 99 5.66 6.65 -8.03
CA LEU A 99 4.60 5.94 -7.32
C LEU A 99 4.07 6.76 -6.16
N LEU A 100 4.96 7.31 -5.31
CA LEU A 100 4.52 8.11 -4.17
C LEU A 100 3.79 9.39 -4.58
N SER A 101 4.10 9.96 -5.75
CA SER A 101 3.44 11.18 -6.22
C SER A 101 1.93 11.00 -6.37
N PHE A 102 1.47 10.00 -7.12
CA PHE A 102 0.03 9.72 -7.27
C PHE A 102 -0.52 8.92 -6.08
N TYR A 103 0.29 8.10 -5.41
CA TYR A 103 -0.15 7.40 -4.19
C TYR A 103 -0.52 8.40 -3.08
N SER A 104 0.18 9.54 -3.00
CA SER A 104 -0.16 10.62 -2.05
C SER A 104 -1.52 11.26 -2.33
N VAL A 105 -1.98 11.25 -3.58
CA VAL A 105 -3.31 11.73 -3.97
C VAL A 105 -4.38 10.79 -3.41
N VAL A 106 -4.21 9.48 -3.62
CA VAL A 106 -5.12 8.47 -3.06
C VAL A 106 -5.10 8.49 -1.53
N GLY A 107 -3.91 8.64 -0.93
CA GLY A 107 -3.76 8.83 0.52
C GLY A 107 -4.51 10.07 1.02
N GLY A 108 -4.52 11.16 0.24
CA GLY A 108 -5.33 12.34 0.50
C GLY A 108 -6.84 12.05 0.46
N TRP A 109 -7.32 11.29 -0.52
CA TRP A 109 -8.73 10.88 -0.57
C TRP A 109 -9.15 10.10 0.67
N VAL A 110 -8.29 9.17 1.12
CA VAL A 110 -8.54 8.38 2.32
C VAL A 110 -8.63 9.28 3.56
N LEU A 111 -7.71 10.24 3.71
CA LEU A 111 -7.78 11.22 4.81
C LEU A 111 -9.08 12.05 4.76
N ASN A 112 -9.49 12.50 3.57
CA ASN A 112 -10.73 13.24 3.41
C ASN A 112 -11.96 12.38 3.76
N TYR A 113 -11.97 11.11 3.36
CA TYR A 113 -13.05 10.19 3.69
C TYR A 113 -13.15 9.84 5.18
N VAL A 114 -12.03 9.88 5.93
CA VAL A 114 -12.09 9.86 7.40
C VAL A 114 -12.92 11.05 7.90
N VAL A 115 -12.65 12.26 7.39
CA VAL A 115 -13.39 13.46 7.77
C VAL A 115 -14.87 13.36 7.35
N HIS A 116 -15.16 12.89 6.14
CA HIS A 116 -16.54 12.66 5.69
C HIS A 116 -17.29 11.65 6.57
N SER A 117 -16.58 10.65 7.11
CA SER A 117 -17.18 9.67 8.02
C SER A 117 -17.57 10.28 9.37
N PHE A 118 -16.79 11.24 9.89
CA PHE A 118 -17.07 11.90 11.17
C PHE A 118 -17.98 13.13 11.06
N THR A 119 -17.97 13.82 9.92
CA THR A 119 -18.84 14.98 9.65
C THR A 119 -20.28 14.59 9.27
N GLY A 120 -20.54 13.29 9.09
CA GLY A 120 -21.85 12.78 8.73
C GLY A 120 -22.15 12.83 7.23
N ALA A 121 -21.18 13.18 6.38
CA ALA A 121 -21.35 13.12 4.92
C ALA A 121 -21.49 11.68 4.40
N VAL A 122 -20.91 10.70 5.11
CA VAL A 122 -21.17 9.27 4.88
C VAL A 122 -22.32 8.81 5.78
N HIS A 123 -23.53 8.80 5.23
CA HIS A 123 -24.73 8.40 5.95
C HIS A 123 -25.63 7.52 5.09
N THR A 124 -26.57 6.82 5.73
CA THR A 124 -27.57 6.01 5.01
C THR A 124 -28.37 6.89 4.04
N GLY A 125 -28.42 6.47 2.77
CA GLY A 125 -29.12 7.19 1.71
C GLY A 125 -28.29 8.26 0.99
N ALA A 126 -27.03 8.47 1.37
CA ALA A 126 -26.12 9.35 0.62
C ALA A 126 -25.81 8.79 -0.77
N ASP A 127 -25.64 9.69 -1.74
CA ASP A 127 -25.11 9.36 -3.06
C ASP A 127 -23.59 9.29 -3.01
N PHE A 128 -23.04 8.08 -2.87
CA PHE A 128 -21.60 7.89 -2.72
C PHE A 128 -20.83 8.12 -4.02
N GLU A 129 -21.46 7.97 -5.18
CA GLU A 129 -20.82 8.24 -6.46
C GLU A 129 -20.66 9.75 -6.65
N ALA A 130 -21.71 10.53 -6.39
CA ALA A 130 -21.64 11.98 -6.38
C ALA A 130 -20.68 12.51 -5.29
N LEU A 131 -20.70 11.93 -4.09
CA LEU A 131 -19.77 12.28 -3.02
C LEU A 131 -18.32 12.03 -3.44
N PHE A 132 -18.02 10.87 -4.03
CA PHE A 132 -16.67 10.57 -4.49
C PHE A 132 -16.25 11.50 -5.63
N GLY A 133 -17.11 11.67 -6.63
CA GLY A 133 -16.87 12.55 -7.77
C GLY A 133 -16.56 13.97 -7.34
N THR A 134 -17.39 14.56 -6.49
CA THR A 134 -17.16 15.92 -5.95
C THR A 134 -15.91 16.00 -5.07
N THR A 135 -15.57 14.93 -4.35
CA THR A 135 -14.36 14.85 -3.51
C THR A 135 -13.09 14.92 -4.36
N ILE A 136 -13.00 14.09 -5.40
CA ILE A 136 -11.79 13.99 -6.22
C ILE A 136 -11.66 15.15 -7.22
N SER A 137 -12.78 15.72 -7.66
CA SER A 137 -12.80 16.83 -8.62
C SER A 137 -12.55 18.19 -7.98
N ASN A 138 -12.70 18.34 -6.65
CA ASN A 138 -12.47 19.59 -5.93
C ASN A 138 -10.96 19.89 -5.82
N PRO A 139 -10.44 20.94 -6.50
CA PRO A 139 -8.99 21.20 -6.52
C PRO A 139 -8.42 21.53 -5.14
N ALA A 140 -9.12 22.36 -4.35
CA ALA A 140 -8.65 22.78 -3.04
C ALA A 140 -8.60 21.59 -2.06
N GLY A 141 -9.64 20.75 -2.06
CA GLY A 141 -9.74 19.53 -1.27
C GLY A 141 -8.66 18.53 -1.65
N SER A 142 -8.59 18.13 -2.92
CA SER A 142 -7.61 17.15 -3.41
C SER A 142 -6.17 17.58 -3.08
N LEU A 143 -5.81 18.85 -3.32
CA LEU A 143 -4.45 19.35 -3.04
C LEU A 143 -4.16 19.51 -1.55
N SER A 144 -5.11 19.99 -0.75
CA SER A 144 -4.90 20.17 0.70
C SER A 144 -4.74 18.85 1.43
N TYR A 145 -5.55 17.84 1.10
CA TYR A 145 -5.42 16.51 1.69
C TYR A 145 -4.19 15.74 1.17
N GLN A 146 -3.81 15.90 -0.10
CA GLN A 146 -2.54 15.39 -0.60
C GLN A 146 -1.36 16.03 0.16
N ALA A 147 -1.39 17.35 0.36
CA ALA A 147 -0.37 18.07 1.12
C ALA A 147 -0.31 17.59 2.58
N LEU A 148 -1.46 17.39 3.23
CA LEU A 148 -1.55 16.85 4.59
C LEU A 148 -0.97 15.43 4.68
N PHE A 149 -1.31 14.57 3.72
CA PHE A 149 -0.77 13.21 3.65
C PHE A 149 0.76 13.21 3.52
N MET A 150 1.29 14.03 2.62
CA MET A 150 2.73 14.18 2.43
C MET A 150 3.41 14.82 3.64
N LEU A 151 2.77 15.77 4.32
CA LEU A 151 3.27 16.37 5.54
C LEU A 151 3.47 15.31 6.63
N ILE A 152 2.47 14.44 6.85
CA ILE A 152 2.55 13.34 7.81
C ILE A 152 3.69 12.39 7.42
N THR A 153 3.79 12.04 6.13
CA THR A 153 4.83 11.15 5.61
C THR A 153 6.24 11.72 5.83
N VAL A 154 6.44 12.99 5.46
CA VAL A 154 7.70 13.71 5.69
C VAL A 154 8.01 13.82 7.18
N TRP A 155 7.01 14.08 8.02
CA TRP A 155 7.20 14.23 9.45
C TRP A 155 7.72 12.96 10.11
N VAL A 156 7.21 11.79 9.71
CA VAL A 156 7.67 10.49 10.22
C VAL A 156 9.06 10.15 9.66
N VAL A 157 9.25 10.23 8.34
CA VAL A 157 10.48 9.80 7.67
C VAL A 157 11.67 10.70 8.02
N LYS A 158 11.46 11.98 8.36
CA LYS A 158 12.56 12.85 8.83
C LYS A 158 13.17 12.33 10.14
N GLY A 159 12.39 11.60 10.95
CA GLY A 159 12.83 10.99 12.21
C GLY A 159 13.75 9.78 12.00
N GLY A 160 13.91 9.32 10.76
CA GLY A 160 14.75 8.18 10.43
C GLY A 160 14.10 6.84 10.74
N ILE A 161 14.93 5.80 10.69
CA ILE A 161 14.48 4.40 10.74
C ILE A 161 13.88 4.04 12.11
N SER A 162 14.62 4.20 13.20
CA SER A 162 14.21 3.74 14.53
C SER A 162 13.17 4.68 15.16
N ASP A 163 13.46 5.99 15.17
CA ASP A 163 12.62 6.98 15.87
C ASP A 163 11.37 7.41 15.09
N GLY A 164 11.39 7.23 13.76
CA GLY A 164 10.27 7.54 12.88
C GLY A 164 9.52 6.29 12.43
N ILE A 165 10.08 5.59 11.45
CA ILE A 165 9.41 4.52 10.70
C ILE A 165 9.07 3.33 11.61
N GLU A 166 10.03 2.84 12.39
CA GLU A 166 9.83 1.70 13.28
C GLU A 166 8.81 2.03 14.37
N LYS A 167 8.94 3.20 15.01
CA LYS A 167 8.02 3.64 16.06
C LYS A 167 6.59 3.75 15.53
N ALA A 168 6.37 4.31 14.35
CA ALA A 168 5.05 4.36 13.74
C ALA A 168 4.50 2.95 13.48
N ASN A 169 5.27 2.08 12.79
CA ASN A 169 4.81 0.73 12.44
C ASN A 169 4.55 -0.17 13.65
N ARG A 170 5.25 0.04 14.77
CA ARG A 170 5.04 -0.71 16.03
C ARG A 170 3.60 -0.62 16.54
N TYR A 171 2.92 0.51 16.33
CA TYR A 171 1.52 0.71 16.76
C TYR A 171 0.53 0.51 15.62
N LEU A 172 0.85 1.02 14.43
CA LEU A 172 -0.06 0.99 13.29
C LEU A 172 -0.34 -0.45 12.81
N MET A 173 0.67 -1.33 12.80
CA MET A 173 0.51 -2.69 12.28
C MET A 173 -0.37 -3.58 13.18
N PRO A 174 -0.14 -3.69 14.50
CA PRO A 174 -1.06 -4.45 15.36
C PRO A 174 -2.49 -3.90 15.33
N GLY A 175 -2.65 -2.57 15.33
CA GLY A 175 -3.96 -1.94 15.23
C GLY A 175 -4.69 -2.33 13.94
N LEU A 176 -3.99 -2.32 12.80
CA LEU A 176 -4.53 -2.76 11.52
C LEU A 176 -5.03 -4.22 11.56
N PHE A 177 -4.27 -5.14 12.15
CA PHE A 177 -4.68 -6.55 12.27
C PHE A 177 -5.92 -6.74 13.13
N ILE A 178 -5.98 -6.08 14.30
CA ILE A 178 -7.12 -6.16 15.22
C ILE A 178 -8.38 -5.66 14.52
N LEU A 179 -8.30 -4.52 13.82
CA LEU A 179 -9.43 -3.96 13.09
C LEU A 179 -9.87 -4.85 11.93
N PHE A 180 -8.94 -5.45 11.19
CA PHE A 180 -9.28 -6.39 10.12
C PHE A 180 -10.03 -7.61 10.61
N ILE A 181 -9.59 -8.20 11.72
CA ILE A 181 -10.25 -9.37 12.31
C ILE A 181 -11.67 -8.99 12.75
N ALA A 182 -11.84 -7.86 13.43
CA ALA A 182 -13.16 -7.38 13.87
C ALA A 182 -14.12 -7.16 12.68
N LEU A 183 -13.64 -6.51 11.61
CA LEU A 183 -14.44 -6.28 10.40
C LEU A 183 -14.74 -7.58 9.64
N ALA A 184 -13.79 -8.52 9.57
CA ALA A 184 -13.99 -9.81 8.92
C ALA A 184 -15.07 -10.63 9.65
N ILE A 185 -15.04 -10.69 10.99
CA ILE A 185 -16.09 -11.33 11.79
C ILE A 185 -17.45 -10.68 11.51
N ARG A 186 -17.50 -9.35 11.46
CA ARG A 186 -18.77 -8.64 11.17
C ARG A 186 -19.29 -8.93 9.77
N SER A 187 -18.42 -8.94 8.76
CA SER A 187 -18.74 -9.24 7.36
C SER A 187 -19.27 -10.67 7.21
N LEU A 188 -18.63 -11.64 7.85
CA LEU A 188 -19.02 -13.06 7.79
C LEU A 188 -20.34 -13.37 8.50
N THR A 189 -20.81 -12.51 9.41
CA THR A 189 -22.09 -12.68 10.11
C THR A 189 -23.27 -12.04 9.37
N LEU A 190 -23.05 -11.47 8.18
CA LEU A 190 -24.13 -10.92 7.37
C LEU A 190 -24.99 -12.03 6.73
N PRO A 191 -26.31 -11.83 6.62
CA PRO A 191 -27.15 -12.72 5.81
C PRO A 191 -26.66 -12.75 4.36
N GLY A 192 -26.47 -13.94 3.77
CA GLY A 192 -25.96 -14.09 2.40
C GLY A 192 -24.42 -14.00 2.26
N ALA A 193 -23.68 -13.73 3.34
CA ALA A 193 -22.22 -13.60 3.34
C ALA A 193 -21.47 -14.77 2.67
N MET A 194 -22.00 -16.00 2.82
CA MET A 194 -21.35 -17.22 2.33
C MET A 194 -21.22 -17.28 0.80
N GLU A 195 -22.03 -16.54 0.05
CA GLU A 195 -21.86 -16.44 -1.41
C GLU A 195 -20.55 -15.71 -1.76
N GLY A 196 -20.24 -14.62 -1.05
CA GLY A 196 -18.97 -13.91 -1.20
C GLY A 196 -17.76 -14.72 -0.75
N VAL A 197 -17.91 -15.52 0.31
CA VAL A 197 -16.87 -16.48 0.73
C VAL A 197 -16.64 -17.55 -0.34
N SER A 198 -17.73 -18.11 -0.88
CA SER A 198 -17.67 -19.08 -1.98
C SER A 198 -17.00 -18.47 -3.21
N PHE A 199 -17.34 -17.23 -3.58
CA PHE A 199 -16.66 -16.53 -4.68
C PHE A 199 -15.14 -16.41 -4.46
N LEU A 200 -14.71 -16.09 -3.24
CA LEU A 200 -13.30 -15.92 -2.91
C LEU A 200 -12.53 -17.25 -2.79
N LEU A 201 -13.19 -18.35 -2.39
CA LEU A 201 -12.50 -19.59 -2.01
C LEU A 201 -12.86 -20.82 -2.86
N LYS A 202 -13.95 -20.80 -3.63
CA LYS A 202 -14.38 -21.89 -4.51
C LYS A 202 -13.94 -21.63 -5.95
N PRO A 203 -12.95 -22.38 -6.49
CA PRO A 203 -12.39 -22.12 -7.82
C PRO A 203 -13.40 -22.28 -8.95
N ASN A 204 -13.51 -21.26 -9.81
CA ASN A 204 -14.11 -21.37 -11.13
C ASN A 204 -13.00 -21.42 -12.19
N TRP A 205 -12.66 -22.64 -12.63
CA TRP A 205 -11.55 -22.90 -13.54
C TRP A 205 -11.66 -22.24 -14.93
N SER A 206 -12.84 -21.71 -15.31
CA SER A 206 -12.95 -20.89 -16.53
C SER A 206 -12.11 -19.61 -16.49
N TYR A 207 -11.69 -19.17 -15.30
CA TYR A 207 -10.77 -18.05 -15.10
C TYR A 207 -9.29 -18.46 -15.07
N PHE A 208 -8.96 -19.74 -15.24
CA PHE A 208 -7.57 -20.18 -15.38
C PHE A 208 -7.08 -19.85 -16.80
N LYS A 209 -6.59 -18.62 -16.97
CA LYS A 209 -6.17 -18.04 -18.25
C LYS A 209 -4.86 -17.28 -18.06
N ALA A 210 -4.12 -17.09 -19.16
CA ALA A 210 -2.85 -16.37 -19.17
C ALA A 210 -2.97 -14.97 -18.53
N ASP A 211 -4.05 -14.24 -18.84
CA ASP A 211 -4.30 -12.91 -18.29
C ASP A 211 -4.43 -12.95 -16.75
N THR A 212 -5.26 -13.84 -16.21
CA THR A 212 -5.40 -14.06 -14.76
C THR A 212 -4.06 -14.38 -14.10
N MET A 213 -3.23 -15.22 -14.76
CA MET A 213 -1.92 -15.59 -14.24
C MET A 213 -0.96 -14.39 -14.21
N ILE A 214 -0.91 -13.59 -15.27
CA ILE A 214 -0.08 -12.38 -15.32
C ILE A 214 -0.54 -11.35 -14.28
N THR A 215 -1.85 -11.15 -14.13
CA THR A 215 -2.42 -10.25 -13.12
C THR A 215 -2.09 -10.74 -11.71
N ALA A 216 -2.22 -12.04 -11.44
CA ALA A 216 -1.87 -12.62 -10.13
C ALA A 216 -0.38 -12.51 -9.81
N LEU A 217 0.50 -12.71 -10.80
CA LEU A 217 1.93 -12.52 -10.65
C LEU A 217 2.28 -11.05 -10.35
N GLY A 218 1.69 -10.11 -11.10
CA GLY A 218 1.86 -8.69 -10.84
C GLY A 218 1.35 -8.27 -9.46
N GLN A 219 0.24 -8.85 -9.00
CA GLN A 219 -0.27 -8.64 -7.65
C GLN A 219 0.67 -9.19 -6.59
N ALA A 220 1.30 -10.36 -6.81
CA ALA A 220 2.29 -10.93 -5.88
C ALA A 220 3.51 -10.02 -5.70
N PHE A 221 4.03 -9.44 -6.78
CA PHE A 221 5.14 -8.49 -6.72
C PHE A 221 4.75 -7.20 -5.98
N PHE A 222 3.56 -6.67 -6.29
CA PHE A 222 3.06 -5.47 -5.63
C PHE A 222 2.85 -5.70 -4.13
N ALA A 223 2.29 -6.86 -3.76
CA ALA A 223 1.93 -7.16 -2.38
C ALA A 223 3.15 -7.34 -1.46
N LEU A 224 4.33 -7.71 -1.99
CA LEU A 224 5.57 -7.76 -1.19
C LEU A 224 6.47 -6.54 -1.36
N SER A 225 6.02 -5.49 -2.08
CA SER A 225 6.82 -4.29 -2.38
C SER A 225 8.18 -4.58 -3.04
N ILE A 226 8.24 -5.61 -3.88
CA ILE A 226 9.47 -6.03 -4.57
C ILE A 226 9.58 -5.41 -5.97
N GLY A 227 10.80 -5.28 -6.49
CA GLY A 227 11.08 -4.71 -7.81
C GLY A 227 11.21 -3.19 -7.84
N VAL A 228 11.00 -2.51 -6.70
CA VAL A 228 11.09 -1.04 -6.59
C VAL A 228 12.17 -0.57 -5.61
N SER A 229 13.14 -1.42 -5.27
CA SER A 229 14.27 -1.08 -4.37
C SER A 229 13.92 -0.77 -2.91
N ALA A 230 12.64 -0.84 -2.53
CA ALA A 230 12.20 -0.59 -1.16
C ALA A 230 12.70 -1.66 -0.18
N MET A 231 12.55 -2.95 -0.52
CA MET A 231 13.00 -4.04 0.34
C MET A 231 14.53 -4.13 0.43
N ILE A 232 15.26 -3.82 -0.66
CA ILE A 232 16.72 -3.63 -0.62
C ILE A 232 17.10 -2.53 0.38
N THR A 233 16.43 -1.39 0.32
CA THR A 233 16.74 -0.24 1.19
C THR A 233 16.47 -0.59 2.65
N TYR A 234 15.33 -1.16 2.97
CA TYR A 234 14.99 -1.58 4.34
C TYR A 234 15.96 -2.63 4.90
N ALA A 235 16.34 -3.62 4.09
CA ALA A 235 17.29 -4.64 4.48
C ALA A 235 18.72 -4.10 4.68
N SER A 236 19.07 -2.95 4.07
CA SER A 236 20.38 -2.33 4.27
C SER A 236 20.61 -1.81 5.69
N TYR A 237 19.53 -1.59 6.45
CA TYR A 237 19.57 -1.20 7.87
C TYR A 237 19.55 -2.40 8.83
N LEU A 238 19.54 -3.62 8.31
CA LEU A 238 19.44 -4.85 9.10
C LEU A 238 20.80 -5.28 9.66
N GLY A 239 20.82 -5.65 10.95
CA GLY A 239 21.99 -6.26 11.59
C GLY A 239 22.37 -7.62 10.99
N LYS A 240 23.66 -7.97 11.07
CA LYS A 240 24.19 -9.25 10.53
C LYS A 240 23.67 -10.48 11.28
N ASP A 241 23.35 -10.30 12.54
CA ASP A 241 22.80 -11.25 13.51
C ASP A 241 21.33 -11.62 13.23
N GLN A 242 20.64 -10.88 12.37
CA GLN A 242 19.23 -11.11 12.09
C GLN A 242 19.01 -12.14 10.97
N ASP A 243 18.10 -13.08 11.22
CA ASP A 243 17.66 -14.08 10.26
C ASP A 243 16.71 -13.47 9.20
N MET A 244 17.23 -13.25 7.99
CA MET A 244 16.45 -12.73 6.86
C MET A 244 15.44 -13.72 6.32
N PHE A 245 15.73 -15.03 6.37
CA PHE A 245 14.85 -16.05 5.81
C PHE A 245 13.56 -16.11 6.62
N ARG A 246 13.69 -16.18 7.95
CA ARG A 246 12.53 -16.14 8.85
C ARG A 246 11.77 -14.83 8.74
N SER A 247 12.46 -13.68 8.66
CA SER A 247 11.80 -12.38 8.50
C SER A 247 11.03 -12.29 7.17
N GLY A 248 11.61 -12.77 6.06
CA GLY A 248 10.94 -12.81 4.76
C GLY A 248 9.67 -13.65 4.77
N HIS A 249 9.70 -14.84 5.38
CA HIS A 249 8.53 -15.69 5.54
C HIS A 249 7.45 -15.04 6.40
N THR A 250 7.83 -14.43 7.54
CA THR A 250 6.86 -13.75 8.40
C THR A 250 6.16 -12.62 7.65
N ILE A 251 6.90 -11.78 6.91
CA ILE A 251 6.33 -10.69 6.11
C ILE A 251 5.37 -11.24 5.05
N MET A 252 5.78 -12.29 4.32
CA MET A 252 4.95 -12.92 3.30
C MET A 252 3.64 -13.47 3.88
N TRP A 253 3.71 -14.24 4.98
CA TRP A 253 2.52 -14.80 5.60
C TRP A 253 1.59 -13.74 6.19
N MET A 254 2.15 -12.69 6.81
CA MET A 254 1.37 -11.54 7.27
C MET A 254 0.63 -10.87 6.10
N ASN A 255 1.31 -10.68 4.97
CA ASN A 255 0.71 -10.07 3.80
C ASN A 255 -0.41 -10.94 3.18
N LEU A 256 -0.19 -12.26 3.08
CA LEU A 256 -1.21 -13.19 2.60
C LEU A 256 -2.43 -13.22 3.53
N LEU A 257 -2.20 -13.21 4.84
CA LEU A 257 -3.27 -13.15 5.83
C LEU A 257 -4.09 -11.86 5.70
N VAL A 258 -3.43 -10.69 5.58
CA VAL A 258 -4.17 -9.43 5.41
C VAL A 258 -4.91 -9.37 4.08
N SER A 259 -4.33 -9.89 2.99
CA SER A 259 -5.02 -9.96 1.70
C SER A 259 -6.28 -10.84 1.80
N LEU A 260 -6.18 -12.01 2.45
CA LEU A 260 -7.34 -12.87 2.72
C LEU A 260 -8.38 -12.15 3.60
N LEU A 261 -7.96 -11.53 4.69
CA LEU A 261 -8.86 -10.77 5.57
C LEU A 261 -9.55 -9.63 4.81
N ALA A 262 -8.84 -8.89 3.96
CA ALA A 262 -9.43 -7.85 3.11
C ALA A 262 -10.48 -8.44 2.15
N GLY A 263 -10.18 -9.58 1.54
CA GLY A 263 -11.17 -10.33 0.75
C GLY A 263 -12.40 -10.72 1.58
N LEU A 264 -12.23 -11.23 2.79
CA LEU A 264 -13.32 -11.63 3.69
C LEU A 264 -14.08 -10.43 4.30
N VAL A 265 -13.48 -9.25 4.37
CA VAL A 265 -14.19 -8.01 4.71
C VAL A 265 -15.05 -7.55 3.53
N ILE A 266 -14.53 -7.67 2.30
CA ILE A 266 -15.16 -7.04 1.13
C ILE A 266 -16.17 -7.96 0.46
N PHE A 267 -15.79 -9.17 0.05
CA PHE A 267 -16.67 -10.03 -0.74
C PHE A 267 -17.95 -10.47 -0.02
N PRO A 268 -17.91 -10.95 1.23
CA PRO A 268 -19.14 -11.35 1.91
C PRO A 268 -20.11 -10.18 2.06
N ALA A 269 -19.61 -8.98 2.37
CA ALA A 269 -20.43 -7.79 2.51
C ALA A 269 -20.99 -7.29 1.17
N VAL A 270 -20.20 -7.32 0.10
CA VAL A 270 -20.64 -6.98 -1.27
C VAL A 270 -21.76 -7.92 -1.73
N PHE A 271 -21.61 -9.24 -1.56
CA PHE A 271 -22.61 -10.22 -1.98
C PHE A 271 -23.86 -10.20 -1.09
N ALA A 272 -23.71 -10.04 0.23
CA ALA A 272 -24.84 -9.94 1.17
C ALA A 272 -25.82 -8.81 0.82
N PHE A 273 -25.34 -7.75 0.18
CA PHE A 273 -26.16 -6.61 -0.23
C PHE A 273 -26.37 -6.50 -1.75
N GLY A 274 -25.98 -7.51 -2.52
CA GLY A 274 -26.24 -7.60 -3.96
C GLY A 274 -25.42 -6.63 -4.82
N PHE A 275 -24.25 -6.17 -4.35
CA PHE A 275 -23.34 -5.35 -5.14
C PHE A 275 -22.42 -6.20 -6.02
N GLU A 276 -21.92 -5.61 -7.11
CA GLU A 276 -20.92 -6.26 -7.95
C GLU A 276 -19.48 -5.99 -7.48
N PRO A 277 -18.61 -7.02 -7.44
CA PRO A 277 -17.22 -6.87 -6.99
C PRO A 277 -16.28 -6.18 -8.00
N SER A 278 -16.78 -5.72 -9.15
CA SER A 278 -16.00 -5.29 -10.33
C SER A 278 -15.76 -3.78 -10.47
N GLN A 279 -16.15 -2.95 -9.49
CA GLN A 279 -16.27 -1.48 -9.60
C GLN A 279 -14.96 -0.65 -9.54
N GLY A 280 -13.80 -1.21 -9.90
CA GLY A 280 -12.57 -0.42 -10.10
C GLY A 280 -12.03 0.35 -8.88
N PRO A 281 -11.37 1.51 -9.09
CA PRO A 281 -10.88 2.38 -8.02
C PRO A 281 -11.95 2.95 -7.09
N GLY A 282 -13.19 3.06 -7.57
CA GLY A 282 -14.33 3.52 -6.77
C GLY A 282 -14.77 2.54 -5.69
N LEU A 283 -14.28 1.29 -5.69
CA LEU A 283 -14.72 0.23 -4.76
C LEU A 283 -14.72 0.70 -3.29
N ILE A 284 -13.61 1.29 -2.82
CA ILE A 284 -13.47 1.74 -1.43
C ILE A 284 -14.32 2.97 -1.09
N PHE A 285 -14.58 3.83 -2.07
CA PHE A 285 -15.17 5.15 -1.85
C PHE A 285 -16.65 5.24 -2.22
N ILE A 286 -17.16 4.27 -2.98
CA ILE A 286 -18.53 4.18 -3.47
C ILE A 286 -19.20 2.93 -2.90
N VAL A 287 -18.66 1.75 -3.25
CA VAL A 287 -19.30 0.47 -2.93
C VAL A 287 -19.20 0.15 -1.44
N LEU A 288 -18.03 0.31 -0.82
CA LEU A 288 -17.88 0.02 0.59
C LEU A 288 -18.74 0.90 1.50
N PRO A 289 -18.76 2.25 1.38
CA PRO A 289 -19.65 3.04 2.22
C PRO A 289 -21.12 2.66 2.00
N ALA A 290 -21.55 2.35 0.77
CA ALA A 290 -22.90 1.85 0.50
C ALA A 290 -23.21 0.54 1.26
N VAL A 291 -22.28 -0.41 1.23
CA VAL A 291 -22.35 -1.68 1.97
C VAL A 291 -22.41 -1.45 3.48
N PHE A 292 -21.53 -0.60 4.02
CA PHE A 292 -21.50 -0.30 5.46
C PHE A 292 -22.81 0.37 5.90
N MET A 293 -23.41 1.25 5.09
CA MET A 293 -24.67 1.92 5.44
C MET A 293 -25.90 0.99 5.49
N LYS A 294 -25.77 -0.24 5.00
CA LYS A 294 -26.79 -1.29 5.17
C LYS A 294 -26.60 -2.10 6.46
N MET A 295 -25.54 -1.85 7.21
CA MET A 295 -25.26 -2.50 8.49
C MET A 295 -25.65 -1.60 9.68
N PRO A 296 -26.09 -2.19 10.81
CA PRO A 296 -26.14 -1.47 12.08
C PRO A 296 -24.77 -0.85 12.41
N PHE A 297 -24.76 0.39 12.90
CA PHE A 297 -23.55 1.18 13.17
C PHE A 297 -22.65 1.42 11.95
N GLY A 298 -23.22 1.36 10.74
CA GLY A 298 -22.50 1.47 9.46
C GLY A 298 -21.53 2.65 9.36
N THR A 299 -21.96 3.85 9.75
CA THR A 299 -21.12 5.06 9.73
C THR A 299 -19.87 4.91 10.59
N VAL A 300 -20.01 4.38 11.81
CA VAL A 300 -18.87 4.18 12.72
C VAL A 300 -17.93 3.10 12.18
N LEU A 301 -18.48 1.98 11.69
CA LEU A 301 -17.69 0.90 11.12
C LEU A 301 -16.91 1.35 9.87
N PHE A 302 -17.53 2.17 9.02
CA PHE A 302 -16.86 2.76 7.87
C PHE A 302 -15.77 3.76 8.28
N ALA A 303 -16.01 4.59 9.30
CA ALA A 303 -14.99 5.49 9.84
C ALA A 303 -13.76 4.72 10.33
N VAL A 304 -13.98 3.63 11.06
CA VAL A 304 -12.93 2.72 11.55
C VAL A 304 -12.18 2.06 10.39
N PHE A 305 -12.90 1.63 9.35
CA PHE A 305 -12.29 1.10 8.13
C PHE A 305 -11.44 2.16 7.41
N MET A 306 -11.91 3.40 7.27
CA MET A 306 -11.12 4.49 6.67
C MET A 306 -9.88 4.81 7.49
N LEU A 307 -9.95 4.83 8.82
CA LEU A 307 -8.77 4.99 9.69
C LEU A 307 -7.74 3.88 9.48
N LEU A 308 -8.20 2.64 9.28
CA LEU A 308 -7.34 1.52 8.94
C LEU A 308 -6.65 1.76 7.60
N VAL A 309 -7.39 2.18 6.57
CA VAL A 309 -6.81 2.51 5.26
C VAL A 309 -5.80 3.67 5.36
N VAL A 310 -6.01 4.65 6.25
CA VAL A 310 -5.00 5.70 6.55
C VAL A 310 -3.70 5.08 7.06
N PHE A 311 -3.79 4.13 7.99
CA PHE A 311 -2.60 3.49 8.55
C PHE A 311 -1.83 2.71 7.48
N ALA A 312 -2.53 1.89 6.71
CA ALA A 312 -1.94 1.12 5.62
C ALA A 312 -1.34 2.01 4.52
N THR A 313 -2.00 3.12 4.18
CA THR A 313 -1.48 4.07 3.20
C THR A 313 -0.19 4.74 3.68
N LEU A 314 -0.17 5.20 4.93
CA LEU A 314 0.99 5.86 5.51
C LEU A 314 2.21 4.93 5.61
N THR A 315 2.04 3.68 6.03
CA THR A 315 3.17 2.75 6.21
C THR A 315 3.88 2.43 4.89
N SER A 316 3.15 2.27 3.79
CA SER A 316 3.74 2.16 2.44
C SER A 316 4.34 3.48 1.95
N ALA A 317 3.73 4.63 2.28
CA ALA A 317 4.30 5.93 1.92
C ALA A 317 5.66 6.18 2.59
N PHE A 318 5.81 5.74 3.86
CA PHE A 318 7.09 5.83 4.58
C PHE A 318 8.20 5.07 3.86
N SER A 319 7.92 3.85 3.35
CA SER A 319 8.94 3.03 2.67
C SER A 319 9.34 3.60 1.31
N MET A 320 8.36 4.08 0.54
CA MET A 320 8.61 4.72 -0.75
C MET A 320 9.44 6.00 -0.58
N LEU A 321 9.09 6.85 0.39
CA LEU A 321 9.87 8.06 0.65
C LEU A 321 11.28 7.71 1.15
N GLU A 322 11.42 6.79 2.11
CA GLU A 322 12.74 6.39 2.63
C GLU A 322 13.64 5.83 1.53
N THR A 323 13.09 5.10 0.55
CA THR A 323 13.85 4.58 -0.59
C THR A 323 14.52 5.72 -1.38
N VAL A 324 13.81 6.83 -1.59
CA VAL A 324 14.36 8.02 -2.27
C VAL A 324 15.33 8.78 -1.35
N ILE A 325 15.00 8.93 -0.07
CA ILE A 325 15.87 9.63 0.89
C ILE A 325 17.20 8.90 1.05
N ALA A 326 17.19 7.59 1.26
CA ALA A 326 18.40 6.77 1.42
C ALA A 326 19.34 6.91 0.21
N ALA A 327 18.79 6.94 -1.01
CA ALA A 327 19.53 7.11 -2.25
C ALA A 327 20.13 8.52 -2.42
N THR A 328 19.48 9.55 -1.88
CA THR A 328 19.93 10.95 -2.02
C THR A 328 20.90 11.37 -0.91
N ILE A 329 20.68 10.94 0.34
CA ILE A 329 21.58 11.29 1.46
C ILE A 329 22.88 10.48 1.44
N ARG A 330 22.86 9.29 0.82
CA ARG A 330 24.02 8.39 0.68
C ARG A 330 24.79 8.18 1.99
N GLN A 331 24.05 7.84 3.05
CA GLN A 331 24.53 7.62 4.43
C GLN A 331 24.99 8.87 5.20
N ASP A 332 24.89 10.07 4.64
CA ASP A 332 25.15 11.31 5.39
C ASP A 332 23.88 11.77 6.11
N GLU A 333 23.65 11.26 7.31
CA GLU A 333 22.45 11.52 8.11
C GLU A 333 22.23 13.00 8.46
N ARG A 334 23.28 13.84 8.42
CA ARG A 334 23.15 15.30 8.57
C ARG A 334 22.28 15.92 7.46
N LYS A 335 22.19 15.26 6.30
CA LYS A 335 21.39 15.68 5.16
C LYS A 335 19.92 15.26 5.27
N ARG A 336 19.59 14.28 6.12
CA ARG A 336 18.25 13.64 6.19
C ARG A 336 17.15 14.68 6.30
N LYS A 337 17.14 15.49 7.36
CA LYS A 337 16.08 16.48 7.59
C LYS A 337 15.85 17.40 6.39
N LYS A 338 16.92 17.94 5.80
CA LYS A 338 16.84 18.82 4.62
C LYS A 338 16.31 18.07 3.39
N HIS A 339 16.81 16.86 3.14
CA HIS A 339 16.43 16.09 1.95
C HIS A 339 15.01 15.53 2.06
N THR A 340 14.55 15.13 3.25
CA THR A 340 13.18 14.67 3.46
C THR A 340 12.17 15.77 3.11
N TRP A 341 12.40 17.01 3.55
CA TRP A 341 11.56 18.14 3.16
C TRP A 341 11.65 18.44 1.67
N LEU A 342 12.85 18.55 1.11
CA LEU A 342 13.04 18.86 -0.31
C LEU A 342 12.37 17.82 -1.23
N ILE A 343 12.64 16.54 -1.01
CA ILE A 343 12.10 15.44 -1.81
C ILE A 343 10.60 15.28 -1.55
N GLY A 344 10.14 15.39 -0.31
CA GLY A 344 8.71 15.35 0.01
C GLY A 344 7.93 16.45 -0.72
N THR A 345 8.44 17.68 -0.74
CA THR A 345 7.86 18.79 -1.50
C THR A 345 7.92 18.53 -3.02
N ALA A 346 9.02 17.99 -3.53
CA ALA A 346 9.13 17.65 -4.96
C ALA A 346 8.09 16.58 -5.36
N ILE A 347 7.91 15.54 -4.55
CA ILE A 347 6.91 14.48 -4.79
C ILE A 347 5.49 15.05 -4.73
N PHE A 348 5.19 15.94 -3.78
CA PHE A 348 3.91 16.65 -3.72
C PHE A 348 3.65 17.42 -5.02
N ILE A 349 4.60 18.24 -5.47
CA ILE A 349 4.49 19.05 -6.70
C ILE A 349 4.25 18.15 -7.91
N VAL A 350 4.98 17.03 -8.02
CA VAL A 350 4.83 16.08 -9.13
C VAL A 350 3.49 15.35 -9.09
N GLY A 351 2.85 15.21 -7.92
CA GLY A 351 1.53 14.63 -7.77
C GLY A 351 0.37 15.59 -8.06
N ILE A 352 0.60 16.92 -8.08
CA ILE A 352 -0.45 17.93 -8.37
C ILE A 352 -1.16 17.65 -9.70
N PRO A 353 -0.46 17.39 -10.84
CA PRO A 353 -1.10 17.03 -12.10
C PRO A 353 -2.07 15.85 -11.99
N SER A 354 -1.67 14.78 -11.29
CA SER A 354 -2.50 13.60 -11.07
C SER A 354 -3.72 13.93 -10.19
N ALA A 355 -3.54 14.74 -9.14
CA ALA A 355 -4.63 15.20 -8.27
C ALA A 355 -5.68 16.03 -9.02
N LEU A 356 -5.25 16.90 -9.93
CA LEU A 356 -6.14 17.76 -10.71
C LEU A 356 -6.79 17.04 -11.90
N SER A 357 -6.26 15.89 -12.31
CA SER A 357 -6.75 15.12 -13.47
C SER A 357 -8.14 14.50 -13.28
N PHE A 358 -8.70 14.56 -12.07
CA PHE A 358 -10.09 14.17 -11.78
C PHE A 358 -11.06 15.37 -11.76
N GLY A 359 -10.55 16.59 -11.95
CA GLY A 359 -11.34 17.82 -11.95
C GLY A 359 -10.92 18.73 -13.09
N VAL A 360 -10.33 19.88 -12.75
CA VAL A 360 -9.97 20.94 -13.71
C VAL A 360 -9.01 20.50 -14.83
N TRP A 361 -8.22 19.45 -14.64
CA TRP A 361 -7.34 18.89 -15.68
C TRP A 361 -7.87 17.58 -16.27
N GLY A 362 -9.15 17.26 -16.05
CA GLY A 362 -9.76 16.02 -16.55
C GLY A 362 -9.77 15.87 -18.06
N GLU A 363 -9.82 16.97 -18.80
CA GLU A 363 -9.75 17.00 -20.27
C GLU A 363 -8.32 16.89 -20.80
N PHE A 364 -7.30 17.15 -19.98
CA PHE A 364 -5.91 17.02 -20.40
C PHE A 364 -5.53 15.53 -20.48
N LYS A 365 -5.46 15.02 -21.71
CA LYS A 365 -5.11 13.63 -21.98
C LYS A 365 -3.70 13.51 -22.56
N VAL A 366 -2.95 12.52 -22.06
CA VAL A 366 -1.65 12.10 -22.60
C VAL A 366 -1.82 10.67 -23.11
N PHE A 367 -1.60 10.45 -24.41
CA PHE A 367 -1.87 9.16 -25.07
C PHE A 367 -3.29 8.61 -24.82
N GLY A 368 -4.29 9.50 -24.77
CA GLY A 368 -5.70 9.14 -24.52
C GLY A 368 -6.05 8.81 -23.07
N LYS A 369 -5.12 8.94 -22.12
CA LYS A 369 -5.33 8.71 -20.68
C LYS A 369 -5.14 9.98 -19.86
N THR A 370 -5.74 10.01 -18.68
CA THR A 370 -5.45 11.04 -17.66
C THR A 370 -4.00 10.94 -17.19
N ILE A 371 -3.55 11.97 -16.46
CA ILE A 371 -2.21 11.97 -15.84
C ILE A 371 -2.12 10.99 -14.67
N PHE A 372 -3.24 10.74 -13.98
CA PHE A 372 -3.40 9.60 -13.06
C PHE A 372 -3.62 8.32 -13.86
#